data_AF-A0A117S8Q0-F1
#
_entry.id   AF-A0A117S8Q0-F1
#
_cell.length_a   1.000
_cell.length_b   1.000
_cell.length_c   1.000
_cell.angle_alpha   90.00
_cell.angle_beta   90.00
_cell.angle_gamma   90.00
#
_symmetry.space_group_name_H-M   'P 1'
#
loop_
_entity.id
_entity.type
_entity.pdbx_description
1 polymer ?
#
loop_
_entity_poly.entity_id
_entity_poly.type
_entity_poly.pdbx_seq_one_letter_code
_entity_poly.pdbx_strand_id
1 'polypeptide(L)'
;MQTGNHDIGAGPAAILAVESSIPILGDLRMVRLGFQSTAGFPAARSVRAAFALFLVWNPLVAQDALAEPANCPRPAIVSRAAWSAAPPVGERMRLQVPKSIVIHHTGVESHPHLPLEKKLRDLQLYSQRPGRENGRPKRALGDMPYHFFIGYDGRIGEGRGLEFAGDTRTNYNPSDKIQIAVEGDFTNEQPQAEQLKALQALLCWLRVKYAIADNDVRTHRDLADTSCPGKNLLSTLPGVKRPGQ
;
A
#
# COMPACT_ATOMS: atom_id res chain seq x y z
N MET A 1 -1.82 16.16 -38.82
CA MET A 1 -2.05 14.69 -38.74
C MET A 1 -0.69 14.09 -38.41
N GLN A 2 -0.37 13.54 -37.23
CA GLN A 2 -1.11 12.77 -36.24
C GLN A 2 -0.34 12.97 -34.91
N THR A 3 -0.89 13.68 -33.93
CA THR A 3 -0.27 13.75 -32.59
C THR A 3 -0.76 12.54 -31.82
N GLY A 4 0.04 11.48 -31.80
CA GLY A 4 -0.22 10.30 -30.99
C GLY A 4 -0.16 10.70 -29.51
N ASN A 5 -1.33 10.82 -28.87
CA ASN A 5 -1.43 10.81 -27.42
C ASN A 5 -0.98 9.43 -26.93
N HIS A 6 0.30 9.31 -26.61
CA HIS A 6 0.79 8.14 -25.89
C HIS A 6 0.44 8.32 -24.42
N ASP A 7 -0.73 7.78 -24.06
CA ASP A 7 -1.17 7.65 -22.68
C ASP A 7 -0.09 6.90 -21.90
N ILE A 8 0.69 7.63 -21.09
CA ILE A 8 1.60 7.03 -20.11
C ILE A 8 0.72 6.55 -18.96
N GLY A 9 0.07 5.40 -19.20
CA GLY A 9 -0.86 4.77 -18.27
C GLY A 9 -0.31 4.79 -16.85
N ALA A 10 -1.05 5.43 -15.96
CA ALA A 10 -0.72 5.44 -14.56
C ALA A 10 -1.12 4.10 -13.95
N GLY A 11 -0.18 3.49 -13.24
CA GLY A 11 -0.47 2.32 -12.42
C GLY A 11 -0.49 1.01 -13.20
N PRO A 12 -0.12 -0.10 -12.55
CA PRO A 12 0.34 -1.27 -13.27
C PRO A 12 -0.82 -2.12 -13.77
N ALA A 13 -0.71 -2.54 -15.03
CA ALA A 13 -1.49 -3.60 -15.68
C ALA A 13 -1.37 -4.99 -15.00
N ALA A 14 -0.91 -5.04 -13.74
CA ALA A 14 -0.33 -6.20 -13.10
C ALA A 14 -1.32 -7.04 -12.29
N ILE A 15 -2.52 -6.54 -12.00
CA ILE A 15 -3.54 -7.37 -11.32
C ILE A 15 -3.85 -8.62 -12.17
N LEU A 16 -3.64 -8.56 -13.49
CA LEU A 16 -3.88 -9.65 -14.45
C LEU A 16 -2.67 -10.57 -14.73
N ALA A 17 -1.45 -10.22 -14.31
CA ALA A 17 -0.24 -10.89 -14.84
C ALA A 17 0.17 -12.20 -14.13
N VAL A 18 -0.56 -12.65 -13.10
CA VAL A 18 -0.14 -13.80 -12.26
C VAL A 18 -0.89 -15.11 -12.60
N GLU A 19 -1.85 -15.11 -13.54
CA GLU A 19 -2.61 -16.33 -13.87
C GLU A 19 -1.98 -17.22 -14.97
N SER A 20 -0.98 -16.76 -15.73
CA SER A 20 -0.59 -17.45 -16.97
C SER A 20 0.81 -18.08 -17.02
N SER A 21 1.50 -18.33 -15.90
CA SER A 21 2.82 -19.00 -15.94
C SER A 21 3.25 -19.62 -14.59
N ILE A 22 2.77 -20.82 -14.25
CA ILE A 22 3.44 -21.70 -13.29
C ILE A 22 3.66 -23.06 -13.95
N PRO A 23 4.89 -23.40 -14.38
CA PRO A 23 5.22 -24.79 -14.66
C PRO A 23 5.42 -25.53 -13.34
N ILE A 24 4.67 -26.62 -13.18
CA ILE A 24 4.77 -27.60 -12.12
C ILE A 24 5.91 -28.56 -12.49
N LEU A 25 7.02 -28.57 -11.75
CA LEU A 25 8.01 -29.66 -11.62
C LEU A 25 9.19 -29.15 -10.78
N GLY A 26 9.78 -29.85 -9.80
CA GLY A 26 9.61 -31.19 -9.27
C GLY A 26 10.61 -31.38 -8.11
N ASP A 27 10.33 -32.37 -7.26
CA ASP A 27 11.22 -33.06 -6.31
C ASP A 27 12.18 -32.24 -5.41
N LEU A 28 11.76 -32.02 -4.16
CA LEU A 28 12.69 -31.84 -3.04
C LEU A 28 12.91 -33.18 -2.31
N ARG A 29 14.13 -33.71 -2.44
CA ARG A 29 14.62 -34.83 -1.63
C ARG A 29 14.74 -34.40 -0.16
N MET A 30 14.09 -35.14 0.73
CA MET A 30 14.31 -35.08 2.17
C MET A 30 15.77 -35.39 2.52
N VAL A 31 16.45 -34.45 3.16
CA VAL A 31 17.69 -34.72 3.91
C VAL A 31 17.30 -34.89 5.38
N ARG A 32 17.42 -36.12 5.86
CA ARG A 32 17.19 -36.52 7.26
C ARG A 32 18.42 -36.15 8.08
N LEU A 33 18.34 -35.10 8.90
CA LEU A 33 19.35 -34.82 9.93
C LEU A 33 19.06 -35.68 11.17
N GLY A 34 20.01 -36.56 11.50
CA GLY A 34 19.97 -37.40 12.70
C GLY A 34 20.23 -36.57 13.96
N PHE A 35 19.35 -36.69 14.94
CA PHE A 35 19.55 -36.19 16.30
C PHE A 35 20.04 -37.37 17.15
N GLN A 36 21.25 -37.28 17.69
CA GLN A 36 21.71 -38.18 18.77
C GLN A 36 21.47 -37.47 20.11
N SER A 37 20.64 -38.12 20.93
CA SER A 37 20.40 -37.79 22.33
C SER A 37 21.42 -38.54 23.19
N THR A 38 22.08 -37.83 24.11
CA THR A 38 22.64 -38.45 25.31
C THR A 38 22.28 -37.61 26.53
N ALA A 39 21.72 -38.30 27.52
CA ALA A 39 21.28 -37.78 28.80
C ALA A 39 22.45 -37.59 29.78
N GLY A 40 22.24 -36.73 30.78
CA GLY A 40 23.12 -36.63 31.95
C GLY A 40 22.62 -35.61 32.97
N PHE A 41 21.81 -36.05 33.94
CA PHE A 41 21.59 -35.34 35.20
C PHE A 41 22.71 -35.70 36.20
N PRO A 42 23.08 -34.79 37.12
CA PRO A 42 22.75 -35.11 38.50
C PRO A 42 22.25 -33.91 39.34
N ALA A 43 21.76 -34.27 40.53
CA ALA A 43 20.88 -33.56 41.42
C ALA A 43 21.49 -32.43 42.27
N ALA A 44 20.61 -31.45 42.55
CA ALA A 44 20.36 -30.72 43.80
C ALA A 44 21.51 -30.23 44.69
N ARG A 45 21.52 -28.92 44.95
CA ARG A 45 21.66 -28.39 46.33
C ARG A 45 21.26 -26.92 46.46
N SER A 46 20.52 -26.66 47.54
CA SER A 46 20.55 -25.45 48.38
C SER A 46 19.82 -24.19 47.91
N VAL A 47 18.66 -24.01 48.51
CA VAL A 47 17.88 -22.78 48.68
C VAL A 47 18.74 -21.65 49.27
N ARG A 48 18.80 -20.51 48.57
CA ARG A 48 18.91 -19.18 49.19
C ARG A 48 18.01 -18.24 48.41
N ALA A 49 16.86 -17.90 49.02
CA ALA A 49 15.99 -16.84 48.55
C ALA A 49 16.73 -15.50 48.71
N ALA A 50 17.29 -14.98 47.62
CA ALA A 50 17.65 -13.58 47.52
C ALA A 50 16.46 -12.85 46.91
N PHE A 51 15.82 -12.00 47.70
CA PHE A 51 14.86 -11.02 47.21
C PHE A 51 15.59 -10.07 46.25
N ALA A 52 15.55 -10.38 44.95
CA ALA A 52 15.87 -9.39 43.94
C ALA A 52 14.72 -8.39 43.94
N LEU A 53 15.00 -7.14 44.33
CA LEU A 53 14.14 -6.01 44.03
C LEU A 53 13.86 -6.05 42.53
N PHE A 54 12.64 -6.43 42.14
CA PHE A 54 12.12 -6.07 40.84
C PHE A 54 11.97 -4.55 40.86
N LEU A 55 13.00 -3.84 40.39
CA LEU A 55 12.77 -2.55 39.79
C LEU A 55 11.84 -2.82 38.62
N VAL A 56 10.54 -2.66 38.87
CA VAL A 56 9.54 -2.57 37.82
C VAL A 56 9.91 -1.30 37.08
N TRP A 57 10.80 -1.43 36.09
CA TRP A 57 10.88 -0.47 35.02
C TRP A 57 9.51 -0.53 34.38
N ASN A 58 8.64 0.35 34.85
CA ASN A 58 7.36 0.61 34.24
C ASN A 58 7.75 1.53 33.10
N PRO A 59 7.88 1.05 31.84
CA PRO A 59 7.84 2.02 30.80
C PRO A 59 6.38 2.50 30.88
N LEU A 60 6.19 3.69 31.43
CA LEU A 60 5.16 4.55 30.92
C LEU A 60 5.58 4.80 29.46
N VAL A 61 5.43 3.77 28.61
CA VAL A 61 5.29 3.96 27.18
C VAL A 61 4.07 4.83 27.16
N ALA A 62 4.30 6.12 26.94
CA ALA A 62 3.28 7.00 26.46
C ALA A 62 2.70 6.28 25.24
N GLN A 63 1.59 5.59 25.45
CA GLN A 63 0.66 5.34 24.39
C GLN A 63 0.07 6.71 24.08
N ASP A 64 0.88 7.56 23.44
CA ASP A 64 0.37 8.56 22.52
C ASP A 64 -0.15 7.78 21.30
N ALA A 65 -1.16 6.94 21.53
CA ALA A 65 -2.17 6.69 20.53
C ALA A 65 -2.83 8.05 20.37
N LEU A 66 -2.28 8.86 19.47
CA LEU A 66 -2.85 10.14 19.05
C LEU A 66 -4.34 9.89 18.89
N ALA A 67 -5.14 10.50 19.77
CA ALA A 67 -6.58 10.27 19.80
C ALA A 67 -7.13 10.47 18.39
N GLU A 68 -7.86 9.46 17.89
CA GLU A 68 -8.42 9.53 16.54
C GLU A 68 -9.36 10.74 16.44
N PRO A 69 -9.34 11.50 15.33
CA PRO A 69 -10.07 12.74 15.27
C PRO A 69 -11.58 12.50 15.30
N ALA A 70 -12.27 13.14 16.25
CA ALA A 70 -13.66 12.86 16.62
C ALA A 70 -14.67 12.92 15.45
N ASN A 71 -14.39 13.72 14.41
CA ASN A 71 -15.27 13.90 13.25
C ASN A 71 -14.78 13.17 11.99
N CYS A 72 -13.57 12.60 12.02
CA CYS A 72 -12.96 11.88 10.90
C CYS A 72 -12.29 10.60 11.41
N PRO A 73 -13.05 9.64 11.98
CA PRO A 73 -12.46 8.46 12.58
C PRO A 73 -11.66 7.65 11.56
N ARG A 74 -10.62 6.96 12.03
CA ARG A 74 -9.86 6.04 11.19
C ARG A 74 -10.80 4.99 10.59
N PRO A 75 -10.89 4.87 9.25
CA PRO A 75 -11.70 3.82 8.64
C PRO A 75 -11.09 2.43 8.90
N ALA A 76 -11.90 1.39 8.75
CA ALA A 76 -11.40 0.03 8.76
C ALA A 76 -10.39 -0.18 7.62
N ILE A 77 -9.17 -0.57 7.98
CA ILE A 77 -8.06 -0.78 7.04
C ILE A 77 -7.54 -2.20 7.25
N VAL A 78 -7.50 -2.99 6.18
CA VAL A 78 -6.88 -4.32 6.15
C VAL A 78 -5.37 -4.11 6.24
N SER A 79 -4.80 -4.46 7.39
CA SER A 79 -3.38 -4.25 7.67
C SER A 79 -2.49 -5.13 6.80
N ARG A 80 -1.22 -4.74 6.67
CA ARG A 80 -0.18 -5.54 6.01
C ARG A 80 -0.12 -6.98 6.50
N ALA A 81 -0.25 -7.19 7.81
CA ALA A 81 -0.27 -8.53 8.38
C ALA A 81 -1.52 -9.32 7.95
N ALA A 82 -2.69 -8.69 7.89
CA ALA A 82 -3.95 -9.34 7.53
C ALA A 82 -3.99 -9.83 6.07
N TRP A 83 -3.30 -9.16 5.14
CA TRP A 83 -3.18 -9.61 3.75
C TRP A 83 -1.89 -10.40 3.45
N SER A 84 -1.09 -10.72 4.48
CA SER A 84 0.19 -11.45 4.37
C SER A 84 1.21 -10.75 3.47
N ALA A 85 1.46 -9.47 3.74
CA ALA A 85 2.45 -8.69 3.01
C ALA A 85 3.85 -9.29 3.06
N ALA A 86 4.52 -9.33 1.91
CA ALA A 86 5.95 -9.56 1.86
C ALA A 86 6.70 -8.41 2.56
N PRO A 87 7.88 -8.68 3.13
CA PRO A 87 8.73 -7.62 3.68
C PRO A 87 9.06 -6.55 2.63
N PRO A 88 9.04 -5.26 3.00
CA PRO A 88 9.54 -4.21 2.10
C PRO A 88 11.07 -4.27 1.99
N VAL A 89 11.61 -3.78 0.88
CA VAL A 89 13.06 -3.61 0.67
C VAL A 89 13.41 -2.15 0.96
N GLY A 90 13.74 -1.87 2.22
CA GLY A 90 13.93 -0.52 2.77
C GLY A 90 14.99 0.32 2.06
N GLU A 91 16.07 -0.30 1.58
CA GLU A 91 17.18 0.38 0.90
C GLU A 91 16.76 1.03 -0.42
N ARG A 92 15.60 0.63 -0.97
CA ARG A 92 15.02 1.20 -2.19
C ARG A 92 13.97 2.28 -1.92
N MET A 93 13.78 2.65 -0.66
CA MET A 93 12.76 3.61 -0.24
C MET A 93 13.40 4.83 0.41
N ARG A 94 12.74 5.97 0.27
CA ARG A 94 13.18 7.25 0.84
C ARG A 94 12.21 7.65 1.94
N LEU A 95 12.72 8.12 3.08
CA LEU A 95 11.88 8.65 4.15
C LEU A 95 11.10 9.90 3.70
N GLN A 96 9.91 10.12 4.28
CA GLN A 96 9.10 11.31 4.05
C GLN A 96 8.36 11.75 5.32
N VAL A 97 7.84 12.97 5.27
CA VAL A 97 6.77 13.44 6.16
C VAL A 97 5.59 13.82 5.27
N PRO A 98 4.42 13.15 5.40
CA PRO A 98 3.26 13.46 4.58
C PRO A 98 2.79 14.92 4.71
N LYS A 99 2.56 15.58 3.57
CA LYS A 99 2.01 16.96 3.50
C LYS A 99 0.87 17.12 2.50
N SER A 100 0.67 16.13 1.62
CA SER A 100 -0.35 16.17 0.57
C SER A 100 -0.84 14.76 0.25
N ILE A 101 -1.98 14.65 -0.43
CA ILE A 101 -2.56 13.39 -0.88
C ILE A 101 -2.69 13.42 -2.40
N VAL A 102 -2.37 12.30 -3.06
CA VAL A 102 -2.57 12.10 -4.49
C VAL A 102 -3.45 10.89 -4.73
N ILE A 103 -4.54 11.10 -5.45
CA ILE A 103 -5.53 10.08 -5.81
C ILE A 103 -5.22 9.54 -7.21
N HIS A 104 -5.20 8.21 -7.30
CA HIS A 104 -4.96 7.42 -8.50
C HIS A 104 -6.13 6.47 -8.72
N HIS A 105 -6.33 6.06 -9.97
CA HIS A 105 -6.98 4.78 -10.27
C HIS A 105 -5.93 3.71 -10.54
N THR A 106 -6.33 2.44 -10.68
CA THR A 106 -5.38 1.40 -11.10
C THR A 106 -5.13 1.38 -12.60
N GLY A 107 -6.01 2.00 -13.40
CA GLY A 107 -5.88 2.04 -14.87
C GLY A 107 -6.12 0.68 -15.53
N VAL A 108 -6.74 -0.25 -14.80
CA VAL A 108 -7.16 -1.58 -15.27
C VAL A 108 -8.59 -1.82 -14.84
N GLU A 109 -9.32 -2.58 -15.65
CA GLU A 109 -10.70 -2.99 -15.35
C GLU A 109 -10.81 -3.56 -13.93
N SER A 110 -11.93 -3.30 -13.29
CA SER A 110 -12.20 -3.77 -11.94
C SER A 110 -12.32 -5.30 -11.90
N HIS A 111 -11.85 -5.91 -10.80
CA HIS A 111 -11.90 -7.36 -10.61
C HIS A 111 -12.78 -7.71 -9.40
N PRO A 112 -14.12 -7.57 -9.48
CA PRO A 112 -15.03 -7.74 -8.34
C PRO A 112 -14.94 -9.11 -7.66
N HIS A 113 -14.55 -10.15 -8.40
CA HIS A 113 -14.46 -11.53 -7.90
C HIS A 113 -13.15 -11.84 -7.15
N LEU A 114 -12.12 -10.98 -7.30
CA LEU A 114 -10.85 -11.19 -6.61
C LEU A 114 -10.89 -10.54 -5.22
N PRO A 115 -10.51 -11.25 -4.14
CA PRO A 115 -10.46 -10.66 -2.81
C PRO A 115 -9.33 -9.61 -2.73
N LEU A 116 -9.58 -8.54 -1.96
CA LEU A 116 -8.63 -7.44 -1.75
C LEU A 116 -7.22 -7.92 -1.41
N GLU A 117 -7.12 -8.91 -0.52
CA GLU A 117 -5.85 -9.46 -0.05
C GLU A 117 -5.01 -10.05 -1.20
N LYS A 118 -5.67 -10.70 -2.18
CA LYS A 118 -4.97 -11.23 -3.37
C LYS A 118 -4.50 -10.09 -4.26
N LYS A 119 -5.33 -9.07 -4.51
CA LYS A 119 -4.96 -7.88 -5.29
C LYS A 119 -3.74 -7.18 -4.71
N LEU A 120 -3.69 -7.00 -3.39
CA LEU A 120 -2.56 -6.40 -2.67
C LEU A 120 -1.28 -7.21 -2.81
N ARG A 121 -1.35 -8.54 -2.64
CA ARG A 121 -0.19 -9.43 -2.82
C ARG A 121 0.34 -9.40 -4.24
N ASP A 122 -0.54 -9.49 -5.23
CA ASP A 122 -0.16 -9.50 -6.65
C ASP A 122 0.48 -8.16 -7.04
N LEU A 123 -0.10 -7.04 -6.59
CA LEU A 123 0.45 -5.70 -6.81
C LEU A 123 1.82 -5.52 -6.17
N GLN A 124 2.00 -5.99 -4.93
CA GLN A 124 3.29 -5.94 -4.23
C GLN A 124 4.34 -6.76 -4.96
N LEU A 125 4.01 -8.01 -5.32
CA LEU A 125 4.89 -8.94 -5.99
C LEU A 125 5.37 -8.37 -7.34
N TYR A 126 4.43 -7.87 -8.14
CA TYR A 126 4.76 -7.20 -9.41
C TYR A 126 5.67 -5.99 -9.20
N SER A 127 5.40 -5.19 -8.17
CA SER A 127 6.15 -3.97 -7.90
C SER A 127 7.60 -4.25 -7.49
N GLN A 128 7.84 -5.30 -6.71
CA GLN A 128 9.16 -5.66 -6.19
C GLN A 128 10.01 -6.47 -7.18
N ARG A 129 9.43 -7.05 -8.24
CA ARG A 129 10.18 -7.77 -9.29
C ARG A 129 10.61 -6.81 -10.39
N PRO A 130 11.82 -6.87 -10.98
CA PRO A 130 12.11 -6.17 -12.24
C PRO A 130 11.31 -6.79 -13.40
N GLY A 131 11.13 -6.07 -14.51
CA GLY A 131 10.38 -6.61 -15.66
C GLY A 131 10.19 -5.59 -16.78
N ARG A 132 9.06 -5.69 -17.49
CA ARG A 132 8.63 -4.69 -18.46
C ARG A 132 7.21 -4.21 -18.15
N GLU A 133 6.95 -2.95 -18.43
CA GLU A 133 5.63 -2.30 -18.28
C GLU A 133 5.42 -1.46 -19.53
N ASN A 134 4.34 -1.72 -20.28
CA ASN A 134 4.05 -1.06 -21.57
C ASN A 134 5.26 -1.04 -22.52
N GLY A 135 5.95 -2.18 -22.62
CA GLY A 135 7.14 -2.34 -23.46
C GLY A 135 8.43 -1.71 -22.92
N ARG A 136 8.40 -0.95 -21.83
CA ARG A 136 9.56 -0.27 -21.24
C ARG A 136 10.15 -1.06 -20.06
N PRO A 137 11.47 -0.98 -19.80
CA PRO A 137 12.07 -1.59 -18.62
C PRO A 137 11.42 -1.06 -17.33
N LYS A 138 11.05 -1.98 -16.45
CA LYS A 138 10.47 -1.69 -15.14
C LYS A 138 11.46 -2.12 -14.05
N ARG A 139 11.97 -1.17 -13.28
CA ARG A 139 12.82 -1.48 -12.12
C ARG A 139 12.01 -2.17 -11.00
N ALA A 140 12.72 -2.85 -10.13
CA ALA A 140 12.19 -3.34 -8.86
C ALA A 140 12.02 -2.19 -7.87
N LEU A 141 10.87 -2.10 -7.21
CA LEU A 141 10.62 -1.14 -6.12
C LEU A 141 10.96 -1.75 -4.76
N GLY A 142 10.98 -0.91 -3.73
CA GLY A 142 11.05 -1.36 -2.33
C GLY A 142 9.76 -2.03 -1.87
N ASP A 143 8.64 -1.54 -2.36
CA ASP A 143 7.30 -2.04 -2.06
C ASP A 143 6.31 -1.60 -3.17
N MET A 144 5.03 -1.92 -3.04
CA MET A 144 3.99 -1.34 -3.89
C MET A 144 4.04 0.21 -3.92
N PRO A 145 3.63 0.87 -5.02
CA PRO A 145 3.77 2.32 -5.18
C PRO A 145 2.86 3.15 -4.27
N TYR A 146 1.74 2.57 -3.82
CA TYR A 146 0.69 3.26 -3.08
C TYR A 146 0.73 2.97 -1.58
N HIS A 147 0.26 3.92 -0.77
CA HIS A 147 0.14 3.77 0.69
C HIS A 147 -1.21 3.16 1.06
N PHE A 148 -2.25 3.42 0.25
CA PHE A 148 -3.56 2.80 0.40
C PHE A 148 -4.08 2.33 -0.95
N PHE A 149 -4.83 1.24 -0.92
CA PHE A 149 -5.55 0.69 -2.06
C PHE A 149 -7.01 0.50 -1.67
N ILE A 150 -7.95 1.00 -2.48
CA ILE A 150 -9.39 0.83 -2.26
C ILE A 150 -9.90 -0.18 -3.28
N GLY A 151 -10.29 -1.36 -2.80
CA GLY A 151 -10.84 -2.42 -3.65
C GLY A 151 -12.24 -2.07 -4.18
N TYR A 152 -12.69 -2.82 -5.18
CA TYR A 152 -14.01 -2.68 -5.80
C TYR A 152 -15.16 -2.67 -4.77
N ASP A 153 -15.05 -3.45 -3.70
CA ASP A 153 -16.03 -3.56 -2.62
C ASP A 153 -15.90 -2.45 -1.54
N GLY A 154 -15.05 -1.45 -1.77
CA GLY A 154 -14.80 -0.35 -0.85
C GLY A 154 -13.91 -0.71 0.35
N ARG A 155 -13.37 -1.93 0.44
CA ARG A 155 -12.39 -2.27 1.49
C ARG A 155 -11.08 -1.54 1.23
N ILE A 156 -10.48 -1.01 2.29
CA ILE A 156 -9.22 -0.27 2.24
C ILE A 156 -8.08 -1.21 2.66
N GLY A 157 -7.10 -1.40 1.80
CA GLY A 157 -5.86 -2.10 2.06
C GLY A 157 -4.72 -1.15 2.43
N GLU A 158 -3.98 -1.48 3.48
CA GLU A 158 -2.70 -0.83 3.82
C GLU A 158 -1.62 -1.30 2.84
N GLY A 159 -0.97 -0.35 2.18
CA GLY A 159 0.12 -0.58 1.24
C GLY A 159 1.48 -0.22 1.84
N ARG A 160 2.25 0.59 1.12
CA ARG A 160 3.55 1.12 1.56
C ARG A 160 3.41 1.93 2.86
N GLY A 161 4.38 1.78 3.76
CA GLY A 161 4.45 2.55 5.01
C GLY A 161 4.48 4.06 4.76
N LEU A 162 3.74 4.83 5.58
CA LEU A 162 3.56 6.27 5.43
C LEU A 162 4.84 7.08 5.69
N GLU A 163 5.79 6.51 6.42
CA GLU A 163 7.12 7.05 6.68
C GLU A 163 8.03 7.02 5.44
N PHE A 164 7.65 6.29 4.38
CA PHE A 164 8.40 6.22 3.13
C PHE A 164 7.63 6.89 1.99
N ALA A 165 8.33 7.68 1.17
CA ALA A 165 7.77 8.25 -0.05
C ALA A 165 7.18 7.16 -0.94
N GLY A 166 6.06 7.46 -1.60
CA GLY A 166 5.47 6.62 -2.62
C GLY A 166 6.38 6.42 -3.84
N ASP A 167 5.91 5.66 -4.81
CA ASP A 167 6.52 5.62 -6.14
C ASP A 167 5.43 5.85 -7.17
N THR A 168 5.78 6.41 -8.31
CA THR A 168 4.78 6.75 -9.32
C THR A 168 5.17 6.32 -10.72
N ARG A 169 6.42 5.87 -10.95
CA ARG A 169 6.98 5.56 -12.29
C ARG A 169 6.71 6.62 -13.38
N THR A 170 6.30 7.83 -12.98
CA THR A 170 6.10 9.02 -13.82
C THR A 170 7.05 10.13 -13.37
N ASN A 171 7.00 11.29 -14.04
CA ASN A 171 8.00 12.35 -13.90
C ASN A 171 7.78 13.30 -12.72
N TYR A 172 6.76 13.11 -11.88
CA TYR A 172 6.57 13.95 -10.70
C TYR A 172 7.26 13.37 -9.46
N ASN A 173 7.65 14.24 -8.52
CA ASN A 173 8.30 13.85 -7.27
C ASN A 173 7.28 13.30 -6.25
N PRO A 174 7.34 12.01 -5.87
CA PRO A 174 6.38 11.41 -4.95
C PRO A 174 6.65 11.70 -3.47
N SER A 175 7.70 12.46 -3.11
CA SER A 175 7.92 12.85 -1.71
C SER A 175 6.82 13.72 -1.14
N ASP A 176 6.60 13.56 0.16
CA ASP A 176 5.64 14.27 1.01
C ASP A 176 4.18 14.05 0.56
N LYS A 177 3.92 12.95 -0.17
CA LYS A 177 2.63 12.65 -0.80
C LYS A 177 2.14 11.26 -0.37
N ILE A 178 0.99 11.23 0.29
CA ILE A 178 0.23 9.99 0.49
C ILE A 178 -0.43 9.64 -0.84
N GLN A 179 -0.15 8.44 -1.32
CA GLN A 179 -0.63 7.92 -2.59
C GLN A 179 -1.78 6.95 -2.32
N ILE A 180 -2.96 7.21 -2.87
CA ILE A 180 -4.14 6.36 -2.74
C ILE A 180 -4.53 5.87 -4.12
N ALA A 181 -4.60 4.55 -4.31
CA ALA A 181 -5.13 3.96 -5.55
C ALA A 181 -6.54 3.43 -5.32
N VAL A 182 -7.44 3.70 -6.25
CA VAL A 182 -8.79 3.15 -6.29
C VAL A 182 -8.88 2.16 -7.45
N GLU A 183 -9.33 0.95 -7.18
CA GLU A 183 -9.42 -0.12 -8.19
C GLU A 183 -10.41 0.23 -9.30
N GLY A 184 -9.94 0.20 -10.53
CA GLY A 184 -10.73 0.37 -11.75
C GLY A 184 -10.02 1.18 -12.83
N ASP A 185 -10.55 1.11 -14.04
CA ASP A 185 -10.25 2.04 -15.13
C ASP A 185 -11.40 3.03 -15.27
N PHE A 186 -11.37 4.07 -14.43
CA PHE A 186 -12.39 5.12 -14.46
C PHE A 186 -12.32 6.08 -15.66
N THR A 187 -11.53 5.75 -16.69
CA THR A 187 -11.73 6.33 -18.03
C THR A 187 -12.99 5.75 -18.68
N ASN A 188 -13.30 4.49 -18.35
CA ASN A 188 -14.38 3.69 -18.96
C ASN A 188 -15.42 3.23 -17.93
N GLU A 189 -15.01 2.90 -16.70
CA GLU A 189 -15.87 2.44 -15.61
C GLU A 189 -16.35 3.59 -14.72
N GLN A 190 -17.48 3.41 -14.02
CA GLN A 190 -17.89 4.29 -12.93
C GLN A 190 -17.35 3.75 -11.60
N PRO A 191 -16.86 4.62 -10.69
CA PRO A 191 -16.51 4.18 -9.34
C PRO A 191 -17.76 3.70 -8.59
N GLN A 192 -17.61 2.63 -7.81
CA GLN A 192 -18.68 2.13 -6.95
C GLN A 192 -18.97 3.09 -5.80
N ALA A 193 -20.21 3.11 -5.31
CA ALA A 193 -20.59 3.98 -4.19
C ALA A 193 -19.76 3.68 -2.92
N GLU A 194 -19.45 2.41 -2.70
CA GLU A 194 -18.64 1.90 -1.60
C GLU A 194 -17.19 2.39 -1.70
N GLN A 195 -16.63 2.45 -2.92
CA GLN A 195 -15.30 3.02 -3.16
C GLN A 195 -15.26 4.50 -2.85
N LEU A 196 -16.27 5.26 -3.28
CA LEU A 196 -16.36 6.70 -3.01
C LEU A 196 -16.53 6.98 -1.52
N LYS A 197 -17.36 6.20 -0.82
CA LYS A 197 -17.53 6.30 0.63
C LYS A 197 -16.23 5.99 1.37
N ALA A 198 -15.53 4.93 0.97
CA ALA A 198 -14.23 4.56 1.55
C ALA A 198 -13.17 5.64 1.30
N LEU A 199 -13.13 6.19 0.10
CA LEU A 199 -12.22 7.27 -0.27
C LEU A 199 -12.49 8.53 0.57
N GLN A 200 -13.75 8.95 0.71
CA GLN A 200 -14.12 10.11 1.52
C GLN A 200 -13.74 9.92 3.00
N ALA A 201 -14.02 8.76 3.58
CA ALA A 201 -13.65 8.45 4.96
C ALA A 201 -12.12 8.47 5.14
N LEU A 202 -11.38 7.89 4.20
CA LEU A 202 -9.92 7.86 4.22
C LEU A 202 -9.31 9.27 4.08
N LEU A 203 -9.84 10.10 3.18
CA LEU A 203 -9.41 11.48 3.00
C LEU A 203 -9.68 12.32 4.25
N CYS A 204 -10.88 12.22 4.84
CA CYS A 204 -11.23 12.91 6.09
C CYS A 204 -10.19 12.58 7.18
N TRP A 205 -9.97 11.29 7.43
CA TRP A 205 -9.05 10.83 8.46
C TRP A 205 -7.60 11.27 8.21
N LEU A 206 -7.07 11.03 7.01
CA LEU A 206 -5.68 11.39 6.68
C LEU A 206 -5.45 12.89 6.76
N ARG A 207 -6.40 13.69 6.31
CA ARG A 207 -6.26 15.15 6.35
C ARG A 207 -6.20 15.68 7.77
N VAL A 208 -7.05 15.19 8.66
CA VAL A 208 -6.99 15.62 10.06
C VAL A 208 -5.73 15.09 10.73
N LYS A 209 -5.39 13.81 10.52
CA LYS A 209 -4.21 13.17 11.12
C LYS A 209 -2.89 13.84 10.73
N TYR A 210 -2.76 14.30 9.48
CA TYR A 210 -1.53 14.89 8.95
C TYR A 210 -1.63 16.40 8.69
N ALA A 211 -2.70 17.05 9.19
CA ALA A 211 -2.98 18.47 8.97
C ALA A 211 -2.89 18.90 7.48
N ILE A 212 -3.45 18.09 6.57
CA ILE A 212 -3.42 18.33 5.12
C ILE A 212 -4.65 19.16 4.72
N ALA A 213 -4.40 20.31 4.09
CA ALA A 213 -5.43 21.21 3.62
C ALA A 213 -6.20 20.63 2.40
N ASP A 214 -7.41 21.14 2.14
CA ASP A 214 -8.24 20.70 0.99
C ASP A 214 -7.50 20.82 -0.35
N ASN A 215 -6.78 21.93 -0.55
CA ASN A 215 -6.02 22.22 -1.75
C ASN A 215 -4.76 21.35 -1.93
N ASP A 216 -4.37 20.62 -0.89
CA ASP A 216 -3.25 19.66 -0.93
C ASP A 216 -3.72 18.22 -1.20
N VAL A 217 -5.02 18.02 -1.48
CA VAL A 217 -5.54 16.82 -2.12
C VAL A 217 -5.58 17.03 -3.63
N ARG A 218 -4.77 16.27 -4.35
CA ARG A 218 -4.65 16.33 -5.81
C ARG A 218 -4.88 14.97 -6.43
N THR A 219 -5.01 14.94 -7.74
CA THR A 219 -5.02 13.73 -8.55
C THR A 219 -3.71 13.57 -9.31
N HIS A 220 -3.46 12.39 -9.85
CA HIS A 220 -2.24 12.15 -10.63
C HIS A 220 -2.13 13.09 -11.84
N ARG A 221 -3.24 13.34 -12.54
CA ARG A 221 -3.32 14.29 -13.66
C ARG A 221 -2.97 15.73 -13.28
N ASP A 222 -3.15 16.14 -12.02
CA ASP A 222 -2.74 17.49 -11.58
C ASP A 222 -1.22 17.63 -11.48
N LEU A 223 -0.48 16.51 -11.51
CA LEU A 223 0.96 16.43 -11.28
C LEU A 223 1.75 15.88 -12.47
N ALA A 224 1.10 15.17 -13.39
CA ALA A 224 1.73 14.53 -14.54
C ALA A 224 0.79 14.53 -15.75
N ASP A 225 1.37 14.37 -16.94
CA ASP A 225 0.62 14.24 -18.18
C ASP A 225 0.02 12.84 -18.31
N THR A 226 -1.14 12.61 -17.70
CA THR A 226 -1.79 11.30 -17.63
C THR A 226 -3.32 11.44 -17.58
N SER A 227 -4.03 10.40 -18.03
CA SER A 227 -5.49 10.28 -17.89
C SER A 227 -5.94 9.93 -16.46
N CYS A 228 -5.04 9.44 -15.62
CA CYS A 228 -5.30 9.06 -14.23
C CYS A 228 -5.74 10.24 -13.36
N PRO A 229 -6.88 10.14 -12.64
CA PRO A 229 -7.49 8.91 -12.14
C PRO A 229 -8.71 8.47 -12.97
N GLY A 230 -8.78 8.86 -14.24
CA GLY A 230 -9.94 8.65 -15.09
C GLY A 230 -10.98 9.75 -14.91
N LYS A 231 -11.68 10.06 -16.01
CA LYS A 231 -12.67 11.15 -16.05
C LYS A 231 -13.85 10.92 -15.09
N ASN A 232 -14.26 9.67 -14.90
CA ASN A 232 -15.42 9.32 -14.10
C ASN A 232 -15.12 9.50 -12.61
N LEU A 233 -13.98 9.01 -12.10
CA LEU A 233 -13.58 9.24 -10.72
C LEU A 233 -13.29 10.72 -10.46
N LEU A 234 -12.59 11.41 -11.38
CA LEU A 234 -12.33 12.84 -11.26
C LEU A 234 -13.61 13.66 -11.07
N SER A 235 -14.69 13.33 -11.78
CA SER A 235 -15.97 14.04 -11.66
C SER A 235 -16.65 13.93 -10.29
N THR A 236 -16.25 12.95 -9.47
CA THR A 236 -16.83 12.71 -8.14
C THR A 236 -16.06 13.38 -6.99
N LEU A 237 -14.88 13.95 -7.24
CA LEU A 237 -14.01 14.52 -6.21
C LEU A 237 -14.36 15.99 -5.97
N PRO A 238 -15.07 16.34 -4.87
CA PRO A 238 -15.35 17.73 -4.56
C PRO A 238 -14.04 18.44 -4.16
N GLY A 239 -13.78 19.62 -4.72
CA GLY A 239 -12.71 20.51 -4.25
C GLY A 239 -11.30 20.24 -4.78
N VAL A 240 -11.06 19.18 -5.58
CA VAL A 240 -9.82 19.10 -6.36
C VAL A 240 -9.92 20.12 -7.49
N LYS A 241 -9.34 21.30 -7.27
CA LYS A 241 -9.42 22.42 -8.23
C LYS A 241 -8.80 22.00 -9.56
N ARG A 242 -9.60 22.15 -10.63
CA ARG A 242 -9.12 22.11 -12.01
C ARG A 242 -8.04 23.20 -12.17
N PRO A 243 -6.87 22.90 -12.75
CA PRO A 243 -5.96 23.97 -13.18
C PRO A 243 -6.72 24.92 -14.12
N GLY A 244 -6.90 26.19 -13.73
CA GLY A 244 -7.58 27.21 -14.52
C GLY A 244 -9.02 27.57 -14.13
N GLN A 245 -9.48 27.24 -12.92
CA GLN A 245 -10.71 27.78 -12.32
C GLN A 245 -10.42 28.58 -11.04
#